data_AF-A0A7S4UZB1-F1
#
_entry.id   AF-A0A7S4UZB1-F1
#
_cell.length_a   1.000
_cell.length_b   1.000
_cell.length_c   1.000
_cell.angle_alpha   90.00
_cell.angle_beta   90.00
_cell.angle_gamma   90.00
#
_symmetry.space_group_name_H-M   'P 1'
#
loop_
_entity.id
_entity.type
_entity.pdbx_description
1 polymer ?
#
loop_
_entity_poly.entity_id
_entity_poly.type
_entity_poly.pdbx_seq_one_letter_code
_entity_poly.pdbx_strand_id
1 'polypeptide(L)'
;RNPRCCVAGADRCMFIQRVLLGLLACSTSAQHISNRHTRQHLVYLNEAWHLSDAGRQLLMPDVLTESLLQSWGSDGSNSGADYTEGVLVHWTSGFFGNVRAKQLTAEQCEIPCGQATYPASQATVDRADVLVSFPIAEAPPKNKRGAPALAFTMEAAGLYGSGNSFRYDGTSNVSVLSTVPWPYFGLNSWREIQQRYRGPERDRLFPGFKDRLPAAVFVARNCNGVLRNAMVMELAKRGVPIHSVSDCAPGGTRQAWPSDVPREDKLGLLRKYRVYLALENAVQESYVSEKAIDGFAAGAVPLYMGAPNAADYVPESFISANAAALASWQAKSQAYDALAEKVKAALHDEGTWQGYMA
;
A
#
# COMPACT_ATOMS: atom_id res chain seq x y z
N ARG A 1 32.45 -9.31 0.53
CA ARG A 1 32.68 -7.85 0.69
C ARG A 1 31.33 -7.23 1.07
N ASN A 2 31.19 -6.79 2.32
CA ASN A 2 29.98 -6.21 2.90
C ASN A 2 29.45 -5.00 2.12
N PRO A 3 28.14 -4.91 1.83
CA PRO A 3 27.49 -3.61 1.68
C PRO A 3 27.04 -3.13 3.06
N ARG A 4 27.77 -2.16 3.61
CA ARG A 4 27.31 -1.35 4.73
C ARG A 4 26.16 -0.47 4.24
N CYS A 5 24.92 -0.85 4.48
CA CYS A 5 23.79 0.08 4.46
C CYS A 5 23.87 0.92 5.74
N CYS A 6 24.40 2.14 5.61
CA CYS A 6 24.45 3.10 6.69
C CYS A 6 23.05 3.49 7.15
N VAL A 7 22.91 3.42 8.48
CA VAL A 7 21.87 3.97 9.34
C VAL A 7 21.98 5.49 9.34
N ALA A 8 20.86 6.20 9.08
CA ALA A 8 20.48 7.48 9.71
C ALA A 8 19.21 8.04 9.04
N GLY A 9 18.22 8.43 9.84
CA GLY A 9 17.03 9.16 9.39
C GLY A 9 15.73 8.52 9.85
N ALA A 10 15.07 9.12 10.84
CA ALA A 10 13.94 8.61 11.61
C ALA A 10 12.63 8.38 10.84
N ASP A 11 12.58 8.55 9.52
CA ASP A 11 11.35 8.46 8.73
C ASP A 11 11.08 7.09 8.09
N ARG A 12 12.04 6.16 8.13
CA ARG A 12 11.82 4.76 7.67
C ARG A 12 11.14 3.87 8.70
N CYS A 13 11.03 4.32 9.94
CA CYS A 13 10.28 3.60 10.98
C CYS A 13 8.76 3.81 10.87
N MET A 14 8.29 4.93 10.31
CA MET A 14 6.84 5.16 10.16
C MET A 14 6.20 4.31 9.05
N PHE A 15 6.94 3.99 7.98
CA PHE A 15 6.44 3.11 6.93
C PHE A 15 6.35 1.66 7.40
N ILE A 16 7.32 1.19 8.19
CA ILE A 16 7.29 -0.16 8.76
C ILE A 16 6.31 -0.25 9.95
N GLN A 17 6.09 0.83 10.72
CA GLN A 17 5.03 0.82 11.74
C GLN A 17 3.63 0.87 11.12
N ARG A 18 3.39 1.59 10.03
CA ARG A 18 2.05 1.76 9.41
C ARG A 18 1.68 0.68 8.40
N VAL A 19 2.65 0.05 7.74
CA VAL A 19 2.39 -1.05 6.78
C VAL A 19 2.17 -2.37 7.51
N LEU A 20 2.74 -2.59 8.70
CA LEU A 20 2.49 -3.79 9.53
C LEU A 20 1.12 -3.80 10.27
N LEU A 21 0.28 -2.77 10.10
CA LEU A 21 -0.90 -2.49 10.95
C LEU A 21 -2.23 -2.39 10.17
N GLY A 22 -2.27 -2.84 8.92
CA GLY A 22 -3.43 -2.61 8.04
C GLY A 22 -4.63 -3.54 8.21
N LEU A 23 -4.63 -4.51 9.14
CA LEU A 23 -5.45 -5.72 8.92
C LEU A 23 -6.48 -6.15 9.93
N LEU A 24 -6.65 -5.41 11.01
CA LEU A 24 -7.74 -5.64 11.95
C LEU A 24 -8.04 -4.28 12.54
N ALA A 25 -9.18 -3.70 12.19
CA ALA A 25 -9.67 -2.38 12.59
C ALA A 25 -9.00 -1.80 13.87
N CYS A 26 -7.81 -1.20 13.73
CA CYS A 26 -7.18 -0.45 14.81
C CYS A 26 -7.87 0.91 14.86
N SER A 27 -9.06 0.96 15.47
CA SER A 27 -9.71 2.23 15.77
C SER A 27 -9.03 2.84 17.00
N THR A 28 -8.56 4.08 16.87
CA THR A 28 -8.26 4.96 18.01
C THR A 28 -9.55 5.47 18.69
N SER A 29 -10.68 4.79 18.51
CA SER A 29 -12.01 5.20 18.96
C SER A 29 -12.54 4.34 20.10
N ALA A 30 -11.67 3.69 20.88
CA ALA A 30 -12.05 3.04 22.14
C ALA A 30 -12.20 4.04 23.32
N GLN A 31 -12.53 5.29 23.04
CA GLN A 31 -12.96 6.26 24.04
C GLN A 31 -14.35 6.77 23.64
N HIS A 32 -15.35 6.44 24.47
CA HIS A 32 -16.78 6.78 24.36
C HIS A 32 -17.70 5.81 23.61
N ILE A 33 -17.85 4.57 24.11
CA ILE A 33 -19.15 3.89 24.03
C ILE A 33 -19.52 3.38 25.43
N SER A 34 -19.88 4.34 26.28
CA SER A 34 -20.76 4.12 27.42
C SER A 34 -22.06 4.86 27.10
N ASN A 35 -22.99 4.21 26.43
CA ASN A 35 -24.40 4.33 26.79
C ASN A 35 -25.25 3.28 26.07
N ARG A 36 -26.00 2.53 26.88
CA ARG A 36 -27.11 1.68 26.45
C ARG A 36 -28.22 2.57 25.91
N HIS A 37 -28.90 2.10 24.87
CA HIS A 37 -30.09 2.70 24.25
C HIS A 37 -29.88 3.86 23.27
N THR A 38 -29.41 3.52 22.06
CA THR A 38 -29.94 4.12 20.83
C THR A 38 -29.81 3.12 19.68
N ARG A 39 -30.95 2.59 19.22
CA ARG A 39 -31.06 1.97 17.90
C ARG A 39 -30.96 3.10 16.87
N GLN A 40 -29.74 3.40 16.44
CA GLN A 40 -29.51 4.11 15.19
C GLN A 40 -28.86 3.15 14.22
N HIS A 41 -29.43 3.10 13.02
CA HIS A 41 -29.10 2.17 11.96
C HIS A 41 -27.59 2.10 11.71
N LEU A 42 -27.05 0.90 11.86
CA LEU A 42 -25.67 0.54 11.56
C LEU A 42 -25.38 0.84 10.07
N VAL A 43 -24.72 1.97 9.80
CA VAL A 43 -24.18 2.32 8.47
C VAL A 43 -22.95 1.48 8.12
N TYR A 44 -22.55 0.52 8.97
CA TYR A 44 -21.30 -0.22 8.85
C TYR A 44 -21.44 -1.74 8.68
N LEU A 45 -22.63 -2.25 8.35
CA LEU A 45 -22.83 -3.68 8.04
C LEU A 45 -22.43 -4.07 6.59
N ASN A 46 -21.72 -3.21 5.87
CA ASN A 46 -21.34 -3.42 4.45
C ASN A 46 -19.93 -2.88 4.11
N GLU A 47 -18.99 -2.87 5.07
CA GLU A 47 -17.62 -2.42 4.79
C GLU A 47 -16.68 -3.59 4.41
N ALA A 48 -15.98 -3.42 3.30
CA ALA A 48 -15.07 -4.38 2.64
C ALA A 48 -13.77 -4.71 3.42
N TRP A 49 -13.75 -4.48 4.74
CA TRP A 49 -12.53 -4.55 5.57
C TRP A 49 -12.67 -5.48 6.77
N HIS A 50 -13.72 -6.30 6.79
CA HIS A 50 -13.73 -7.48 7.64
C HIS A 50 -12.88 -8.57 6.98
N LEU A 51 -12.13 -9.34 7.79
CA LEU A 51 -11.66 -10.67 7.38
C LEU A 51 -12.81 -11.33 6.61
N SER A 52 -12.56 -11.73 5.36
CA SER A 52 -13.56 -12.43 4.54
C SER A 52 -14.16 -13.57 5.37
N ASP A 53 -15.41 -14.00 5.12
CA ASP A 53 -15.97 -15.13 5.88
C ASP A 53 -15.06 -16.37 5.79
N ALA A 54 -14.32 -16.54 4.69
CA ALA A 54 -13.24 -17.52 4.56
C ALA A 54 -12.02 -17.24 5.47
N GLY A 55 -11.57 -15.99 5.59
CA GLY A 55 -10.51 -15.57 6.52
C GLY A 55 -10.91 -15.64 8.00
N ARG A 56 -12.17 -15.34 8.31
CA ARG A 56 -12.78 -15.59 9.63
C ARG A 56 -12.88 -17.08 9.88
N GLN A 57 -13.31 -17.89 8.91
CA GLN A 57 -13.35 -19.35 8.98
C GLN A 57 -11.94 -19.97 9.13
N LEU A 58 -10.93 -19.41 8.47
CA LEU A 58 -9.53 -19.84 8.63
C LEU A 58 -8.95 -19.52 10.00
N LEU A 59 -9.39 -18.41 10.61
CA LEU A 59 -8.97 -18.01 11.95
C LEU A 59 -9.91 -18.52 13.07
N MET A 60 -11.10 -19.00 12.71
CA MET A 60 -12.11 -19.59 13.58
C MET A 60 -13.12 -20.41 12.76
N PRO A 61 -13.28 -21.73 13.01
CA PRO A 61 -14.66 -22.23 13.00
C PRO A 61 -15.05 -23.14 14.16
N ASP A 62 -14.20 -24.03 14.68
CA ASP A 62 -14.66 -25.02 15.69
C ASP A 62 -13.61 -25.35 16.78
N VAL A 63 -12.53 -24.58 16.88
CA VAL A 63 -11.42 -24.82 17.85
C VAL A 63 -11.53 -23.94 19.11
N LEU A 64 -12.55 -23.08 19.19
CA LEU A 64 -12.79 -22.24 20.38
C LEU A 64 -13.68 -22.90 21.43
N THR A 65 -13.69 -24.24 21.51
CA THR A 65 -14.13 -24.93 22.72
C THR A 65 -13.00 -24.87 23.75
N GLU A 66 -13.08 -23.86 24.62
CA GLU A 66 -12.53 -23.78 25.99
C GLU A 66 -11.01 -23.98 26.25
N SER A 67 -10.15 -24.25 25.26
CA SER A 67 -8.77 -24.71 25.53
C SER A 67 -7.59 -23.80 25.15
N LEU A 68 -7.76 -22.61 24.55
CA LEU A 68 -6.62 -21.83 24.01
C LEU A 68 -6.30 -20.50 24.72
N LEU A 69 -7.12 -20.05 25.67
CA LEU A 69 -6.70 -19.02 26.63
C LEU A 69 -6.02 -19.70 27.83
N GLN A 70 -4.85 -20.29 27.60
CA GLN A 70 -3.95 -20.65 28.71
C GLN A 70 -2.85 -19.60 28.81
N SER A 71 -2.65 -19.09 30.02
CA SER A 71 -1.49 -18.27 30.36
C SER A 71 -0.22 -19.07 30.06
N TRP A 72 0.56 -18.63 29.09
CA TRP A 72 1.83 -19.26 28.76
C TRP A 72 2.83 -18.93 29.88
N GLY A 73 3.22 -19.96 30.65
CA GLY A 73 4.18 -19.82 31.74
C GLY A 73 5.53 -19.32 31.23
N SER A 74 6.14 -18.43 32.02
CA SER A 74 7.47 -17.88 31.80
C SER A 74 8.51 -18.99 31.75
N ASP A 75 9.04 -19.29 30.56
CA ASP A 75 10.18 -20.18 30.46
C ASP A 75 11.45 -19.34 30.63
N GLY A 76 12.11 -19.56 31.76
CA GLY A 76 13.26 -18.79 32.23
C GLY A 76 14.44 -18.87 31.27
N SER A 77 14.47 -18.03 30.25
CA SER A 77 15.69 -17.64 29.55
C SER A 77 15.49 -16.28 28.88
N ASN A 78 16.29 -15.31 29.31
CA ASN A 78 16.12 -13.91 28.97
C ASN A 78 16.48 -13.66 27.49
N SER A 79 15.49 -13.29 26.68
CA SER A 79 15.51 -12.32 25.56
C SER A 79 14.54 -12.71 24.42
N GLY A 80 13.27 -12.37 24.58
CA GLY A 80 12.31 -12.42 23.47
C GLY A 80 10.90 -12.38 24.01
N ALA A 81 10.18 -11.30 23.70
CA ALA A 81 8.81 -11.02 24.13
C ALA A 81 7.99 -12.30 24.39
N ASP A 82 7.58 -12.51 25.64
CA ASP A 82 6.58 -13.51 26.00
C ASP A 82 5.26 -13.12 25.31
N TYR A 83 4.84 -13.93 24.34
CA TYR A 83 3.56 -13.77 23.66
C TYR A 83 2.49 -14.34 24.57
N THR A 84 1.93 -13.49 25.44
CA THR A 84 1.08 -13.97 26.53
C THR A 84 -0.36 -14.25 26.11
N GLU A 85 -0.89 -13.57 25.08
CA GLU A 85 -2.26 -13.76 24.57
C GLU A 85 -2.39 -13.35 23.08
N GLY A 86 -3.08 -14.15 22.25
CA GLY A 86 -3.41 -13.81 20.85
C GLY A 86 -2.86 -14.77 19.78
N VAL A 87 -3.16 -14.49 18.51
CA VAL A 87 -2.72 -15.29 17.35
C VAL A 87 -1.23 -15.06 17.08
N LEU A 88 -0.42 -16.11 17.10
CA LEU A 88 1.02 -16.04 16.77
C LEU A 88 1.26 -16.27 15.28
N VAL A 89 1.69 -15.21 14.58
CA VAL A 89 2.06 -15.21 13.17
C VAL A 89 3.57 -15.40 13.03
N HIS A 90 3.99 -16.32 12.16
CA HIS A 90 5.40 -16.55 11.85
C HIS A 90 5.68 -16.45 10.35
N TRP A 91 6.65 -15.61 9.98
CA TRP A 91 7.15 -15.48 8.61
C TRP A 91 8.22 -16.53 8.33
N THR A 92 7.97 -17.45 7.41
CA THR A 92 8.85 -18.61 7.16
C THR A 92 10.13 -18.29 6.41
N SER A 93 10.17 -17.13 5.77
CA SER A 93 11.35 -16.63 5.04
C SER A 93 11.62 -15.14 5.27
N GLY A 94 10.93 -14.56 6.26
CA GLY A 94 10.99 -13.14 6.57
C GLY A 94 10.20 -12.25 5.60
N PHE A 95 10.49 -10.94 5.62
CA PHE A 95 9.88 -9.95 4.73
C PHE A 95 10.95 -8.99 4.22
N PHE A 96 11.46 -9.24 3.01
CA PHE A 96 12.66 -8.58 2.46
C PHE A 96 13.88 -8.60 3.40
N GLY A 97 13.95 -9.62 4.26
CA GLY A 97 14.96 -9.75 5.31
C GLY A 97 14.34 -10.14 6.65
N ASN A 98 15.07 -9.83 7.72
CA ASN A 98 14.68 -10.22 9.08
C ASN A 98 13.40 -9.51 9.53
N VAL A 99 12.54 -10.26 10.21
CA VAL A 99 11.31 -9.75 10.82
C VAL A 99 11.55 -9.60 12.31
N ARG A 100 11.06 -8.51 12.90
CA ARG A 100 11.17 -8.28 14.34
C ARG A 100 9.89 -8.68 15.05
N ALA A 101 10.05 -9.18 16.27
CA ALA A 101 8.96 -9.40 17.20
C ALA A 101 8.08 -8.14 17.35
N LYS A 102 6.77 -8.33 17.31
CA LYS A 102 5.78 -7.26 17.57
C LYS A 102 4.52 -7.89 18.16
N GLN A 103 3.94 -7.25 19.17
CA GLN A 103 2.66 -7.63 19.75
C GLN A 103 1.64 -6.53 19.51
N LEU A 104 0.42 -6.91 19.15
CA LEU A 104 -0.77 -6.07 19.16
C LEU A 104 -1.72 -6.57 20.23
N THR A 105 -2.08 -5.68 21.14
CA THR A 105 -2.99 -5.99 22.26
C THR A 105 -4.45 -5.80 21.86
N ALA A 106 -5.38 -6.21 22.73
CA ALA A 106 -6.81 -6.04 22.50
C ALA A 106 -7.24 -4.57 22.42
N GLU A 107 -6.49 -3.66 23.06
CA GLU A 107 -6.73 -2.22 22.94
C GLU A 107 -6.29 -1.66 21.58
N GLN A 108 -5.41 -2.38 20.89
CA GLN A 108 -4.87 -1.98 19.59
C GLN A 108 -5.61 -2.66 18.45
N CYS A 109 -6.18 -3.84 18.64
CA CYS A 109 -6.59 -4.74 17.58
C CYS A 109 -7.80 -5.57 17.98
N GLU A 110 -8.77 -5.74 17.08
CA GLU A 110 -9.97 -6.56 17.33
C GLU A 110 -9.60 -8.02 17.67
N ILE A 111 -8.57 -8.56 17.01
CA ILE A 111 -7.96 -9.85 17.37
C ILE A 111 -6.51 -9.57 17.80
N PRO A 112 -6.19 -9.70 19.10
CA PRO A 112 -4.81 -9.59 19.57
C PRO A 112 -3.91 -10.56 18.82
N CYS A 113 -2.75 -10.09 18.36
CA CYS A 113 -1.84 -10.91 17.59
C CYS A 113 -0.38 -10.58 17.87
N GLY A 114 0.46 -11.61 17.79
CA GLY A 114 1.90 -11.54 17.89
C GLY A 114 2.55 -11.90 16.57
N GLN A 115 3.57 -11.18 16.17
CA GLN A 115 4.47 -11.56 15.09
C GLN A 115 5.77 -12.03 15.69
N ALA A 116 6.21 -13.25 15.37
CA ALA A 116 7.50 -13.78 15.76
C ALA A 116 8.66 -13.11 15.01
N THR A 117 9.83 -13.03 15.66
CA THR A 117 11.09 -12.68 14.97
C THR A 117 11.43 -13.72 13.90
N TYR A 118 11.96 -13.28 12.77
CA TYR A 118 12.60 -14.15 11.76
C TYR A 118 14.06 -13.72 11.55
N PRO A 119 15.04 -14.64 11.53
CA PRO A 119 14.89 -16.10 11.75
C PRO A 119 14.41 -16.46 13.17
N ALA A 120 13.67 -17.55 13.29
CA ALA A 120 13.13 -18.06 14.57
C ALA A 120 13.71 -19.44 14.91
N SER A 121 13.63 -19.85 16.18
CA SER A 121 13.88 -21.23 16.57
C SER A 121 12.74 -22.14 16.12
N GLN A 122 13.02 -23.44 15.93
CA GLN A 122 11.97 -24.42 15.56
C GLN A 122 10.84 -24.47 16.59
N ALA A 123 11.14 -24.28 17.88
CA ALA A 123 10.13 -24.21 18.92
C ALA A 123 9.14 -23.05 18.72
N THR A 124 9.59 -21.91 18.19
CA THR A 124 8.71 -20.78 17.85
C THR A 124 7.88 -21.08 16.60
N VAL A 125 8.46 -21.72 15.58
CA VAL A 125 7.72 -22.14 14.37
C VAL A 125 6.63 -23.16 14.73
N ASP A 126 6.97 -24.13 15.59
CA ASP A 126 6.05 -25.17 16.06
C ASP A 126 4.89 -24.59 16.89
N ARG A 127 5.07 -23.43 17.52
CA ARG A 127 4.03 -22.73 18.28
C ARG A 127 3.18 -21.77 17.43
N ALA A 128 3.61 -21.38 16.23
CA ALA A 128 2.86 -20.43 15.41
C ALA A 128 1.45 -20.94 15.08
N ASP A 129 0.46 -20.05 15.15
CA ASP A 129 -0.92 -20.30 14.76
C ASP A 129 -1.14 -20.03 13.27
N VAL A 130 -0.29 -19.19 12.65
CA VAL A 130 -0.33 -18.89 11.22
C VAL A 130 1.09 -18.83 10.66
N LEU A 131 1.32 -19.47 9.52
CA LEU A 131 2.58 -19.42 8.79
C LEU A 131 2.43 -18.51 7.57
N VAL A 132 3.26 -17.49 7.45
CA VAL A 132 3.26 -16.55 6.32
C VAL A 132 4.48 -16.80 5.44
N SER A 133 4.24 -17.06 4.16
CA SER A 133 5.31 -17.30 3.18
C SER A 133 5.52 -16.08 2.30
N PHE A 134 6.68 -15.45 2.44
CA PHE A 134 7.22 -14.46 1.51
C PHE A 134 8.74 -14.61 1.38
N PRO A 135 9.30 -14.81 0.17
CA PRO A 135 8.60 -15.17 -1.06
C PRO A 135 7.70 -16.41 -0.90
N ILE A 136 6.74 -16.57 -1.81
CA ILE A 136 5.78 -17.68 -1.78
C ILE A 136 6.49 -18.92 -2.35
N ALA A 137 6.79 -19.88 -1.48
CA ALA A 137 7.44 -21.14 -1.83
C ALA A 137 6.53 -22.02 -2.69
N GLU A 138 7.11 -23.02 -3.38
CA GLU A 138 6.34 -23.98 -4.17
C GLU A 138 5.46 -24.89 -3.30
N ALA A 139 5.98 -25.28 -2.14
CA ALA A 139 5.25 -26.07 -1.15
C ALA A 139 4.85 -25.16 0.03
N PRO A 140 3.58 -25.16 0.44
CA PRO A 140 3.15 -24.45 1.65
C PRO A 140 3.93 -24.94 2.88
N PRO A 141 4.40 -24.02 3.74
CA PRO A 141 5.07 -24.40 4.97
C PRO A 141 4.11 -25.11 5.92
N LYS A 142 4.67 -25.98 6.77
CA LYS A 142 3.92 -26.73 7.78
C LYS A 142 4.64 -26.67 9.11
N ASN A 143 3.88 -26.68 10.19
CA ASN A 143 4.39 -26.90 11.54
C ASN A 143 3.67 -28.09 12.19
N LYS A 144 4.12 -28.49 13.39
CA LYS A 144 3.55 -29.65 14.10
C LYS A 144 2.06 -29.49 14.47
N ARG A 145 1.57 -28.25 14.54
CA ARG A 145 0.18 -27.94 14.88
C ARG A 145 -0.77 -27.98 13.67
N GLY A 146 -0.23 -28.13 12.45
CA GLY A 146 -1.04 -28.02 11.24
C GLY A 146 -1.59 -26.61 11.03
N ALA A 147 -0.84 -25.58 11.44
CA ALA A 147 -1.24 -24.19 11.28
C ALA A 147 -1.47 -23.85 9.79
N PRO A 148 -2.50 -23.04 9.47
CA PRO A 148 -2.74 -22.57 8.11
C PRO A 148 -1.55 -21.77 7.58
N ALA A 149 -1.27 -21.96 6.30
CA ALA A 149 -0.25 -21.25 5.55
C ALA A 149 -0.88 -20.18 4.67
N LEU A 150 -0.40 -18.94 4.80
CA LEU A 150 -0.78 -17.80 3.97
C LEU A 150 0.31 -17.49 2.95
N ALA A 151 -0.08 -17.43 1.68
CA ALA A 151 0.76 -16.89 0.61
C ALA A 151 0.70 -15.36 0.65
N PHE A 152 1.83 -14.71 0.92
CA PHE A 152 1.90 -13.25 1.04
C PHE A 152 2.60 -12.61 -0.16
N THR A 153 2.07 -11.49 -0.68
CA THR A 153 2.80 -10.61 -1.60
C THR A 153 2.17 -9.22 -1.66
N MET A 154 2.99 -8.17 -1.71
CA MET A 154 2.55 -6.81 -2.05
C MET A 154 2.77 -6.48 -3.53
N GLU A 155 3.31 -7.41 -4.29
CA GLU A 155 3.85 -7.18 -5.62
C GLU A 155 2.98 -7.82 -6.70
N ALA A 156 3.18 -7.39 -7.94
CA ALA A 156 2.45 -7.87 -9.10
C ALA A 156 2.47 -9.41 -9.22
N ALA A 157 1.40 -9.96 -9.82
CA ALA A 157 1.27 -11.36 -10.15
C ALA A 157 2.44 -11.79 -11.05
N GLY A 158 3.02 -12.95 -10.74
CA GLY A 158 4.25 -13.45 -11.36
C GLY A 158 5.53 -13.11 -10.59
N LEU A 159 5.49 -12.19 -9.62
CA LEU A 159 6.63 -11.90 -8.74
C LEU A 159 6.56 -12.72 -7.44
N TYR A 160 7.72 -12.92 -6.82
CA TYR A 160 7.88 -13.53 -5.49
C TYR A 160 7.12 -14.85 -5.30
N GLY A 161 7.03 -15.67 -6.35
CA GLY A 161 6.39 -16.99 -6.30
C GLY A 161 4.86 -16.97 -6.23
N SER A 162 4.21 -15.83 -6.51
CA SER A 162 2.74 -15.69 -6.49
C SER A 162 1.97 -16.73 -7.33
N GLY A 163 2.60 -17.32 -8.34
CA GLY A 163 2.04 -18.46 -9.07
C GLY A 163 1.77 -19.70 -8.21
N ASN A 164 2.38 -19.83 -7.03
CA ASN A 164 2.15 -20.94 -6.10
C ASN A 164 1.00 -20.68 -5.12
N SER A 165 0.41 -19.48 -5.11
CA SER A 165 -0.58 -19.06 -4.11
C SER A 165 -1.81 -19.97 -4.03
N PHE A 166 -2.22 -20.59 -5.14
CA PHE A 166 -3.35 -21.53 -5.18
C PHE A 166 -3.16 -22.80 -4.34
N ARG A 167 -1.93 -23.08 -3.89
CA ARG A 167 -1.60 -24.24 -3.04
C ARG A 167 -1.75 -23.96 -1.54
N TYR A 168 -1.90 -22.69 -1.17
CA TYR A 168 -1.93 -22.24 0.22
C TYR A 168 -3.36 -22.20 0.75
N ASP A 169 -3.52 -22.25 2.07
CA ASP A 169 -4.84 -22.22 2.71
C ASP A 169 -5.51 -20.84 2.55
N GLY A 170 -4.71 -19.78 2.40
CA GLY A 170 -5.20 -18.45 2.10
C GLY A 170 -4.15 -17.56 1.46
N THR A 171 -4.59 -16.37 1.06
CA THR A 171 -3.71 -15.34 0.46
C THR A 171 -3.79 -14.04 1.23
N SER A 172 -2.64 -13.37 1.35
CA SER A 172 -2.57 -11.98 1.81
C SER A 172 -1.87 -11.16 0.76
N ASN A 173 -2.64 -10.35 0.04
CA ASN A 173 -2.13 -9.52 -1.03
C ASN A 173 -2.94 -8.22 -1.18
N VAL A 174 -2.55 -7.37 -2.13
CA VAL A 174 -3.15 -6.05 -2.38
C VAL A 174 -4.62 -6.08 -2.81
N SER A 175 -5.18 -7.24 -3.14
CA SER A 175 -6.60 -7.39 -3.44
C SER A 175 -7.45 -7.35 -2.18
N VAL A 176 -8.51 -6.54 -2.22
CA VAL A 176 -9.58 -6.53 -1.21
C VAL A 176 -10.35 -7.85 -1.18
N LEU A 177 -10.20 -8.69 -2.22
CA LEU A 177 -10.81 -10.02 -2.30
C LEU A 177 -9.89 -11.13 -1.77
N SER A 178 -8.66 -10.81 -1.35
CA SER A 178 -7.78 -11.83 -0.74
C SER A 178 -8.31 -12.25 0.64
N THR A 179 -7.87 -13.41 1.12
CA THR A 179 -8.27 -13.93 2.44
C THR A 179 -8.01 -12.89 3.53
N VAL A 180 -6.86 -12.23 3.43
CA VAL A 180 -6.36 -11.21 4.35
C VAL A 180 -5.83 -10.02 3.54
N PRO A 181 -6.69 -9.04 3.19
CA PRO A 181 -6.33 -7.87 2.36
C PRO A 181 -5.15 -7.06 2.90
N TRP A 182 -4.10 -6.90 2.11
CA TRP A 182 -2.91 -6.11 2.44
C TRP A 182 -2.70 -4.98 1.42
N PRO A 183 -3.57 -3.96 1.40
CA PRO A 183 -3.37 -2.79 0.54
C PRO A 183 -2.17 -1.95 1.00
N TYR A 184 -1.62 -1.13 0.11
CA TYR A 184 -0.55 -0.18 0.46
C TYR A 184 -1.01 0.96 1.38
N PHE A 185 -2.32 1.14 1.52
CA PHE A 185 -2.94 2.22 2.28
C PHE A 185 -4.30 1.76 2.80
N GLY A 186 -4.78 2.42 3.85
CA GLY A 186 -6.08 2.13 4.45
C GLY A 186 -6.86 3.39 4.81
N LEU A 187 -7.97 3.21 5.51
CA LEU A 187 -8.86 4.30 5.92
C LEU A 187 -8.13 5.41 6.69
N ASN A 188 -7.16 5.05 7.53
CA ASN A 188 -6.37 6.04 8.28
C ASN A 188 -5.52 6.93 7.36
N SER A 189 -4.96 6.39 6.28
CA SER A 189 -4.23 7.18 5.28
C SER A 189 -5.13 8.26 4.68
N TRP A 190 -6.37 7.91 4.34
CA TRP A 190 -7.34 8.85 3.80
C TRP A 190 -7.82 9.87 4.82
N ARG A 191 -8.08 9.45 6.07
CA ARG A 191 -8.43 10.35 7.16
C ARG A 191 -7.34 11.39 7.41
N GLU A 192 -6.07 10.99 7.39
CA GLU A 192 -4.94 11.92 7.52
C GLU A 192 -4.89 12.94 6.38
N ILE A 193 -5.13 12.51 5.13
CA ILE A 193 -5.20 13.43 3.99
C ILE A 193 -6.35 14.42 4.19
N GLN A 194 -7.56 13.94 4.49
CA GLN A 194 -8.75 14.77 4.73
C GLN A 194 -8.54 15.78 5.87
N GLN A 195 -7.88 15.36 6.95
CA GLN A 195 -7.54 16.25 8.06
C GLN A 195 -6.59 17.37 7.62
N ARG A 196 -5.58 17.07 6.79
CA ARG A 196 -4.69 18.10 6.24
C ARG A 196 -5.44 19.08 5.34
N TYR A 197 -6.39 18.60 4.54
CA TYR A 197 -7.24 19.46 3.70
C TYR A 197 -8.14 20.41 4.51
N ARG A 198 -8.54 20.02 5.73
CA ARG A 198 -9.39 20.83 6.63
C ARG A 198 -8.58 21.58 7.70
N GLY A 199 -7.27 21.37 7.74
CA GLY A 199 -6.39 21.86 8.80
C GLY A 199 -5.88 23.28 8.55
N PRO A 200 -5.26 23.91 9.57
CA PRO A 200 -4.74 25.27 9.48
C PRO A 200 -3.58 25.42 8.49
N GLU A 201 -2.87 24.33 8.16
CA GLU A 201 -1.76 24.34 7.18
C GLU A 201 -2.24 24.09 5.73
N ARG A 202 -3.54 24.03 5.45
CA ARG A 202 -4.10 23.70 4.13
C ARG A 202 -3.45 24.49 3.00
N ASP A 203 -3.41 25.81 3.09
CA ASP A 203 -2.94 26.66 1.98
C ASP A 203 -1.45 26.44 1.66
N ARG A 204 -0.67 26.09 2.69
CA ARG A 204 0.75 25.71 2.54
C ARG A 204 0.90 24.32 1.93
N LEU A 205 0.08 23.35 2.35
CA LEU A 205 0.18 21.95 1.94
C LEU A 205 -0.49 21.67 0.59
N PHE A 206 -1.43 22.50 0.18
CA PHE A 206 -2.22 22.37 -1.04
C PHE A 206 -2.26 23.72 -1.77
N PRO A 207 -1.11 24.18 -2.30
CA PRO A 207 -1.03 25.42 -3.06
C PRO A 207 -1.98 25.40 -4.27
N GLY A 208 -2.45 26.58 -4.68
CA GLY A 208 -3.38 26.74 -5.78
C GLY A 208 -2.76 26.46 -7.14
N PHE A 209 -3.60 26.42 -8.18
CA PHE A 209 -3.19 26.12 -9.56
C PHE A 209 -2.05 27.01 -10.07
N LYS A 210 -2.10 28.31 -9.76
CA LYS A 210 -1.13 29.33 -10.21
C LYS A 210 0.22 29.23 -9.51
N ASP A 211 0.25 28.68 -8.30
CA ASP A 211 1.46 28.48 -7.50
C ASP A 211 2.21 27.18 -7.86
N ARG A 212 1.63 26.39 -8.77
CA ARG A 212 2.18 25.12 -9.25
C ARG A 212 2.77 25.28 -10.66
N LEU A 213 3.85 24.54 -10.90
CA LEU A 213 4.48 24.42 -12.20
C LEU A 213 3.49 23.84 -13.23
N PRO A 214 3.39 24.44 -14.44
CA PRO A 214 2.57 23.95 -15.55
C PRO A 214 3.19 22.73 -16.24
N ALA A 215 3.62 21.75 -15.46
CA ALA A 215 4.26 20.53 -15.91
C ALA A 215 3.76 19.33 -15.10
N ALA A 216 3.92 18.16 -15.69
CA ALA A 216 3.69 16.90 -15.03
C ALA A 216 5.02 16.36 -14.48
N VAL A 217 5.04 15.89 -13.22
CA VAL A 217 6.26 15.35 -12.61
C VAL A 217 6.29 13.83 -12.63
N PHE A 218 7.44 13.27 -13.00
CA PHE A 218 7.72 11.84 -12.94
C PHE A 218 8.83 11.55 -11.93
N VAL A 219 8.55 10.63 -11.00
CA VAL A 219 9.47 10.25 -9.92
C VAL A 219 9.59 8.74 -9.88
N ALA A 220 10.64 8.19 -10.48
CA ALA A 220 10.93 6.77 -10.42
C ALA A 220 12.43 6.50 -10.36
N ARG A 221 12.83 5.56 -9.49
CA ARG A 221 14.22 5.04 -9.44
C ARG A 221 14.41 3.81 -10.30
N ASN A 222 13.45 2.88 -10.26
CA ASN A 222 13.50 1.66 -11.04
C ASN A 222 13.29 1.98 -12.53
N CYS A 223 14.32 1.88 -13.37
CA CYS A 223 14.24 2.13 -14.81
C CYS A 223 13.64 0.98 -15.63
N ASN A 224 13.30 -0.17 -15.04
CA ASN A 224 12.90 -1.36 -15.77
C ASN A 224 11.39 -1.43 -16.11
N GLY A 225 10.62 -0.40 -15.75
CA GLY A 225 9.20 -0.31 -16.12
C GLY A 225 9.02 0.03 -17.60
N VAL A 226 9.06 -0.97 -18.49
CA VAL A 226 9.01 -0.78 -19.96
C VAL A 226 7.77 0.00 -20.38
N LEU A 227 6.57 -0.44 -19.98
CA LEU A 227 5.29 0.19 -20.32
C LEU A 227 5.23 1.63 -19.79
N ARG A 228 5.61 1.79 -18.52
CA ARG A 228 5.66 3.07 -17.82
C ARG A 228 6.57 4.08 -18.54
N ASN A 229 7.77 3.66 -18.90
CA ASN A 229 8.75 4.52 -19.56
C ASN A 229 8.31 4.88 -20.98
N ALA A 230 7.74 3.92 -21.71
CA ALA A 230 7.17 4.16 -23.04
C ALA A 230 6.07 5.22 -22.97
N MET A 231 5.18 5.16 -21.98
CA MET A 231 4.14 6.17 -21.77
C MET A 231 4.72 7.57 -21.54
N VAL A 232 5.74 7.70 -20.67
CA VAL A 232 6.42 8.99 -20.46
C VAL A 232 6.97 9.55 -21.77
N MET A 233 7.62 8.70 -22.58
CA MET A 233 8.15 9.11 -23.89
C MET A 233 7.05 9.52 -24.87
N GLU A 234 5.97 8.76 -24.96
CA GLU A 234 4.87 9.04 -25.89
C GLU A 234 4.12 10.33 -25.55
N LEU A 235 3.96 10.63 -24.26
CA LEU A 235 3.39 11.91 -23.80
C LEU A 235 4.33 13.08 -24.08
N ALA A 236 5.63 12.93 -23.81
CA ALA A 236 6.63 13.96 -24.09
C ALA A 236 6.69 14.29 -25.59
N LYS A 237 6.66 13.28 -26.47
CA LYS A 237 6.60 13.46 -27.94
C LYS A 237 5.38 14.25 -28.40
N ARG A 238 4.27 14.18 -27.65
CA ARG A 238 3.00 14.90 -27.92
C ARG A 238 2.94 16.29 -27.28
N GLY A 239 4.08 16.78 -26.81
CA GLY A 239 4.22 18.12 -26.25
C GLY A 239 3.69 18.26 -24.83
N VAL A 240 3.48 17.16 -24.08
CA VAL A 240 3.20 17.24 -22.65
C VAL A 240 4.48 17.67 -21.92
N PRO A 241 4.51 18.80 -21.19
CA PRO A 241 5.66 19.18 -20.39
C PRO A 241 5.85 18.20 -19.22
N ILE A 242 6.92 17.41 -19.25
CA ILE A 242 7.22 16.40 -18.23
C ILE A 242 8.59 16.65 -17.60
N HIS A 243 8.64 16.69 -16.27
CA HIS A 243 9.88 16.77 -15.49
C HIS A 243 10.13 15.44 -14.76
N SER A 244 11.13 14.69 -15.22
CA SER A 244 11.63 13.49 -14.58
C SER A 244 12.80 13.83 -13.65
N VAL A 245 12.56 13.79 -12.34
CA VAL A 245 13.45 14.35 -11.31
C VAL A 245 14.18 13.32 -10.44
N SER A 246 14.02 12.03 -10.75
CA SER A 246 14.69 10.90 -10.11
C SER A 246 15.56 10.13 -11.11
N ASP A 247 16.04 8.93 -10.76
CA ASP A 247 17.08 8.22 -11.52
C ASP A 247 16.61 7.88 -12.95
N CYS A 248 15.33 7.52 -13.09
CA CYS A 248 14.70 7.27 -14.39
C CYS A 248 14.17 8.58 -15.02
N ALA A 249 14.64 8.90 -16.23
CA ALA A 249 14.11 10.01 -17.04
C ALA A 249 14.04 9.65 -18.54
N PRO A 250 12.94 9.03 -18.98
CA PRO A 250 12.75 8.66 -20.38
C PRO A 250 12.62 9.88 -21.31
N GLY A 251 13.03 9.76 -22.56
CA GLY A 251 12.63 10.69 -23.62
C GLY A 251 13.04 12.15 -23.45
N GLY A 252 14.22 12.41 -22.87
CA GLY A 252 14.74 13.79 -22.72
C GLY A 252 14.02 14.62 -21.64
N THR A 253 13.19 14.00 -20.80
CA THR A 253 12.41 14.67 -19.75
C THR A 253 13.21 14.98 -18.48
N ARG A 254 14.54 14.81 -18.50
CA ARG A 254 15.40 14.95 -17.31
C ARG A 254 15.31 16.37 -16.77
N GLN A 255 14.99 16.50 -15.49
CA GLN A 255 15.05 17.75 -14.76
C GLN A 255 15.77 17.54 -13.42
N ALA A 256 16.43 18.58 -12.90
CA ALA A 256 17.01 18.53 -11.57
C ALA A 256 15.90 18.46 -10.50
N TRP A 257 16.21 17.78 -9.38
CA TRP A 257 15.38 17.89 -8.19
C TRP A 257 15.42 19.33 -7.67
N PRO A 258 14.30 19.95 -7.29
CA PRO A 258 14.26 21.33 -6.78
C PRO A 258 15.18 21.50 -5.57
N SER A 259 16.05 22.49 -5.60
CA SER A 259 17.07 22.71 -4.55
C SER A 259 16.48 23.08 -3.18
N ASP A 260 15.25 23.57 -3.15
CA ASP A 260 14.53 24.01 -1.96
C ASP A 260 13.63 22.91 -1.35
N VAL A 261 13.68 21.69 -1.90
CA VAL A 261 12.95 20.53 -1.38
C VAL A 261 13.94 19.46 -0.94
N PRO A 262 13.93 19.01 0.33
CA PRO A 262 14.76 17.88 0.77
C PRO A 262 14.50 16.62 -0.06
N ARG A 263 15.52 15.77 -0.28
CA ARG A 263 15.41 14.58 -1.14
C ARG A 263 14.44 13.52 -0.57
N GLU A 264 14.23 13.56 0.72
CA GLU A 264 13.30 12.75 1.49
C GLU A 264 11.85 13.24 1.41
N ASP A 265 11.62 14.52 1.08
CA ASP A 265 10.29 15.12 1.02
C ASP A 265 9.68 14.97 -0.39
N LYS A 266 9.31 13.74 -0.73
CA LYS A 266 8.61 13.44 -1.99
C LYS A 266 7.30 14.24 -2.10
N LEU A 267 6.54 14.37 -1.01
CA LEU A 267 5.25 15.09 -1.07
C LEU A 267 5.45 16.60 -1.31
N GLY A 268 6.45 17.22 -0.67
CA GLY A 268 6.82 18.61 -0.93
C GLY A 268 7.24 18.84 -2.38
N LEU A 269 7.96 17.88 -2.98
CA LEU A 269 8.24 17.92 -4.42
C LEU A 269 6.94 17.88 -5.23
N LEU A 270 6.06 16.90 -4.99
CA LEU A 270 4.86 16.71 -5.78
C LEU A 270 3.91 17.92 -5.70
N ARG A 271 3.85 18.60 -4.54
CA ARG A 271 3.07 19.84 -4.34
C ARG A 271 3.45 20.97 -5.30
N LYS A 272 4.65 20.95 -5.87
CA LYS A 272 5.10 21.96 -6.83
C LYS A 272 4.50 21.79 -8.23
N TYR A 273 3.84 20.68 -8.50
CA TYR A 273 3.38 20.33 -9.84
C TYR A 273 1.87 20.24 -9.90
N ARG A 274 1.31 20.55 -11.08
CA ARG A 274 -0.13 20.42 -11.33
C ARG A 274 -0.54 18.96 -11.49
N VAL A 275 0.28 18.16 -12.17
CA VAL A 275 0.03 16.74 -12.45
C VAL A 275 1.18 15.89 -11.92
N TYR A 276 0.87 14.76 -11.29
CA TYR A 276 1.82 13.73 -10.89
C TYR A 276 1.62 12.45 -11.71
N LEU A 277 2.68 11.95 -12.34
CA LEU A 277 2.69 10.65 -13.05
C LEU A 277 2.74 9.50 -12.03
N ALA A 278 1.56 9.12 -11.54
CA ALA A 278 1.32 7.99 -10.64
C ALA A 278 1.27 6.67 -11.42
N LEU A 279 2.40 6.29 -12.01
CA LEU A 279 2.48 5.16 -12.92
C LEU A 279 3.10 3.93 -12.25
N GLU A 280 2.32 2.86 -12.12
CA GLU A 280 2.78 1.57 -11.64
C GLU A 280 3.74 0.89 -12.63
N ASN A 281 4.44 -0.14 -12.16
CA ASN A 281 5.34 -0.92 -13.01
C ASN A 281 4.58 -1.83 -13.99
N ALA A 282 3.33 -2.15 -13.69
CA ALA A 282 2.46 -3.00 -14.50
C ALA A 282 0.99 -2.56 -14.36
N VAL A 283 0.19 -2.87 -15.37
CA VAL A 283 -1.28 -2.76 -15.33
C VAL A 283 -1.82 -4.10 -14.85
N GLN A 284 -2.32 -4.14 -13.62
CA GLN A 284 -2.82 -5.36 -13.00
C GLN A 284 -3.94 -5.03 -12.02
N GLU A 285 -5.02 -5.80 -12.10
CA GLU A 285 -6.13 -5.72 -11.15
C GLU A 285 -5.66 -5.72 -9.69
N SER A 286 -6.30 -4.89 -8.87
CA SER A 286 -5.97 -4.69 -7.46
C SER A 286 -4.59 -4.10 -7.12
N TYR A 287 -3.67 -3.95 -8.09
CA TYR A 287 -2.32 -3.42 -7.83
C TYR A 287 -2.32 -1.89 -7.78
N VAL A 288 -2.72 -1.35 -6.62
CA VAL A 288 -2.66 0.08 -6.31
C VAL A 288 -1.65 0.31 -5.19
N SER A 289 -0.55 1.00 -5.50
CA SER A 289 0.54 1.27 -4.55
C SER A 289 0.46 2.66 -3.92
N GLU A 290 1.51 3.04 -3.19
CA GLU A 290 1.69 4.40 -2.66
C GLU A 290 1.63 5.49 -3.75
N LYS A 291 1.94 5.15 -5.01
CA LYS A 291 1.95 6.12 -6.11
C LYS A 291 0.59 6.75 -6.34
N ALA A 292 -0.50 6.01 -6.21
CA ALA A 292 -1.83 6.58 -6.38
C ALA A 292 -2.10 7.62 -5.27
N ILE A 293 -1.78 7.27 -4.01
CA ILE A 293 -2.04 8.08 -2.83
C ILE A 293 -1.19 9.35 -2.78
N ASP A 294 0.07 9.27 -3.19
CA ASP A 294 1.00 10.39 -3.14
C ASP A 294 0.50 11.61 -3.94
N GLY A 295 -0.24 11.39 -5.04
CA GLY A 295 -0.86 12.47 -5.80
C GLY A 295 -1.92 13.21 -4.99
N PHE A 296 -2.87 12.47 -4.40
CA PHE A 296 -3.90 13.03 -3.52
C PHE A 296 -3.29 13.70 -2.28
N ALA A 297 -2.28 13.08 -1.66
CA ALA A 297 -1.61 13.62 -0.47
C ALA A 297 -0.82 14.91 -0.75
N ALA A 298 -0.48 15.18 -2.00
CA ALA A 298 0.20 16.40 -2.46
C ALA A 298 -0.74 17.42 -3.13
N GLY A 299 -2.02 17.08 -3.32
CA GLY A 299 -2.96 17.87 -4.12
C GLY A 299 -2.50 18.08 -5.56
N ALA A 300 -1.81 17.11 -6.14
CA ALA A 300 -1.46 17.10 -7.56
C ALA A 300 -2.38 16.12 -8.28
N VAL A 301 -2.86 16.46 -9.48
CA VAL A 301 -3.76 15.57 -10.25
C VAL A 301 -3.00 14.29 -10.57
N PRO A 302 -3.44 13.11 -10.11
CA PRO A 302 -2.80 11.87 -10.48
C PRO A 302 -3.09 11.55 -11.95
N LEU A 303 -2.04 11.35 -12.74
CA LEU A 303 -2.10 10.62 -14.00
C LEU A 303 -1.77 9.16 -13.68
N TYR A 304 -2.80 8.33 -13.57
CA TYR A 304 -2.68 6.98 -13.03
C TYR A 304 -2.64 5.91 -14.13
N MET A 305 -1.65 5.03 -14.05
CA MET A 305 -1.56 3.78 -14.83
C MET A 305 -1.28 2.65 -13.85
N GLY A 306 -2.13 1.63 -13.80
CA GLY A 306 -2.02 0.55 -12.81
C GLY A 306 -3.27 -0.32 -12.82
N ALA A 307 -3.93 -0.49 -11.69
CA ALA A 307 -5.14 -1.29 -11.59
C ALA A 307 -6.29 -0.75 -12.46
N PRO A 308 -6.90 -1.58 -13.33
CA PRO A 308 -8.13 -1.19 -14.05
C PRO A 308 -9.28 -0.82 -13.10
N ASN A 309 -9.33 -1.46 -11.93
CA ASN A 309 -10.32 -1.24 -10.88
C ASN A 309 -9.82 -0.30 -9.77
N ALA A 310 -8.93 0.65 -10.07
CA ALA A 310 -8.37 1.55 -9.05
C ALA A 310 -9.42 2.39 -8.31
N ALA A 311 -10.60 2.62 -8.91
CA ALA A 311 -11.72 3.31 -8.28
C ALA A 311 -12.28 2.56 -7.04
N ASP A 312 -12.01 1.26 -6.91
CA ASP A 312 -12.36 0.50 -5.70
C ASP A 312 -11.50 0.89 -4.49
N TYR A 313 -10.37 1.57 -4.73
CA TYR A 313 -9.35 1.86 -3.73
C TYR A 313 -9.16 3.35 -3.47
N VAL A 314 -9.29 4.18 -4.51
CA VAL A 314 -9.00 5.61 -4.45
C VAL A 314 -10.17 6.40 -5.05
N PRO A 315 -10.38 7.67 -4.65
CA PRO A 315 -11.39 8.52 -5.27
C PRO A 315 -11.22 8.57 -6.79
N GLU A 316 -12.32 8.58 -7.54
CA GLU A 316 -12.33 8.64 -9.01
C GLU A 316 -12.01 10.06 -9.54
N SER A 317 -10.96 10.67 -8.98
CA SER A 317 -10.50 12.02 -9.28
C SER A 317 -9.06 11.97 -9.78
N PHE A 318 -8.86 11.24 -10.88
CA PHE A 318 -7.57 11.05 -11.54
C PHE A 318 -7.73 10.90 -13.06
N ILE A 319 -6.66 11.19 -13.81
CA ILE A 319 -6.60 10.92 -15.24
C ILE A 319 -6.18 9.46 -15.43
N SER A 320 -7.10 8.60 -15.86
CA SER A 320 -6.78 7.20 -16.18
C SER A 320 -5.98 7.10 -17.48
N ALA A 321 -4.80 6.48 -17.40
CA ALA A 321 -3.93 6.16 -18.53
C ALA A 321 -4.00 4.68 -18.95
N ASN A 322 -4.81 3.87 -18.26
CA ASN A 322 -4.93 2.43 -18.53
C ASN A 322 -5.39 2.13 -19.96
N ALA A 323 -6.30 2.95 -20.51
CA ALA A 323 -6.76 2.78 -21.88
C ALA A 323 -5.61 2.92 -22.91
N ALA A 324 -4.71 3.89 -22.73
CA ALA A 324 -3.54 4.05 -23.59
C ALA A 324 -2.49 2.96 -23.38
N ALA A 325 -2.34 2.49 -22.14
CA ALA A 325 -1.43 1.41 -21.79
C ALA A 325 -1.84 0.06 -22.41
N LEU A 326 -3.15 -0.24 -22.43
CA LEU A 326 -3.74 -1.49 -22.91
C LEU A 326 -4.19 -1.45 -24.39
N ALA A 327 -4.10 -0.30 -25.05
CA ALA A 327 -4.52 -0.15 -26.43
C ALA A 327 -3.80 -1.12 -27.39
N SER A 328 -4.55 -1.67 -28.34
CA SER A 328 -4.01 -2.44 -29.46
C SER A 328 -3.06 -1.58 -30.31
N TRP A 329 -2.17 -2.22 -31.07
CA TRP A 329 -1.21 -1.53 -31.93
C TRP A 329 -1.88 -0.50 -32.86
N GLN A 330 -3.05 -0.82 -33.40
CA GLN A 330 -3.80 0.06 -34.30
C GLN A 330 -4.38 1.29 -33.58
N ALA A 331 -4.86 1.13 -32.34
CA ALA A 331 -5.49 2.20 -31.58
C ALA A 331 -4.49 3.00 -30.71
N LYS A 332 -3.26 2.51 -30.55
CA LYS A 332 -2.29 3.02 -29.57
C LYS A 332 -1.96 4.49 -29.74
N SER A 333 -1.73 4.94 -30.99
CA SER A 333 -1.41 6.36 -31.24
C SER A 333 -2.57 7.26 -30.82
N GLN A 334 -3.79 6.94 -31.27
CA GLN A 334 -4.99 7.71 -30.95
C GLN A 334 -5.27 7.73 -29.43
N ALA A 335 -5.04 6.61 -28.74
CA ALA A 335 -5.19 6.55 -27.29
C ALA A 335 -4.18 7.46 -26.57
N TYR A 336 -2.94 7.55 -27.06
CA TYR A 336 -1.95 8.50 -26.52
C TYR A 336 -2.25 9.95 -26.90
N ASP A 337 -2.83 10.23 -28.07
CA ASP A 337 -3.27 11.57 -28.45
C ASP A 337 -4.36 12.05 -27.49
N ALA A 338 -5.39 11.23 -27.25
CA ALA A 338 -6.46 11.53 -26.31
C ALA A 338 -5.94 11.70 -24.87
N LEU A 339 -5.00 10.86 -24.44
CA LEU A 339 -4.39 10.98 -23.11
C LEU A 339 -3.58 12.28 -22.99
N ALA A 340 -2.79 12.63 -24.00
CA ALA A 340 -2.00 13.85 -24.00
C ALA A 340 -2.87 15.11 -23.93
N GLU A 341 -4.01 15.13 -24.63
CA GLU A 341 -4.97 16.24 -24.53
C GLU A 341 -5.56 16.39 -23.12
N LYS A 342 -5.96 15.27 -22.48
CA LYS A 342 -6.45 15.31 -21.09
C LYS A 342 -5.40 15.85 -20.12
N VAL A 343 -4.15 15.42 -20.27
CA VAL A 343 -3.06 15.91 -19.42
C VAL A 343 -2.77 17.38 -19.69
N LYS A 344 -2.70 17.81 -20.95
CA LYS A 344 -2.51 19.23 -21.30
C LYS A 344 -3.64 20.12 -20.77
N ALA A 345 -4.89 19.65 -20.81
CA ALA A 345 -6.01 20.36 -20.20
C ALA A 345 -5.81 20.53 -18.68
N ALA A 346 -5.46 19.47 -17.94
CA ALA A 346 -5.15 19.58 -16.52
C ALA A 346 -3.91 20.42 -16.19
N LEU A 347 -2.98 20.57 -17.15
CA LEU A 347 -1.80 21.43 -16.99
C LEU A 347 -2.09 22.91 -17.27
N HIS A 348 -3.01 23.24 -18.17
CA HIS A 348 -3.15 24.60 -18.69
C HIS A 348 -4.52 25.25 -18.42
N ASP A 349 -5.54 24.48 -18.07
CA ASP A 349 -6.87 24.97 -17.71
C ASP A 349 -7.15 24.81 -16.22
N GLU A 350 -7.33 25.93 -15.53
CA GLU A 350 -7.57 25.96 -14.08
C GLU A 350 -8.88 25.27 -13.70
N GLY A 351 -9.94 25.42 -14.51
CA GLY A 351 -11.23 24.78 -14.27
C GLY A 351 -11.14 23.25 -14.35
N THR A 352 -10.48 22.73 -15.38
CA THR A 352 -10.21 21.29 -15.55
C THR A 352 -9.40 20.75 -14.37
N TRP A 353 -8.33 21.46 -13.97
CA TRP A 353 -7.52 21.04 -12.83
C TRP A 353 -8.30 21.04 -11.52
N GLN A 354 -9.11 22.07 -11.27
CA GLN A 354 -9.97 22.16 -10.09
C GLN A 354 -11.03 21.06 -10.08
N GLY A 355 -11.53 20.64 -11.25
CA GLY A 355 -12.46 19.51 -11.37
C GLY A 355 -11.89 18.18 -10.85
N TYR A 356 -10.57 17.98 -10.90
CA TYR A 356 -9.87 16.82 -10.30
C TYR A 356 -9.50 17.02 -8.82
N MET A 357 -9.73 18.22 -8.26
CA MET A 357 -9.40 18.55 -6.87
C MET A 357 -10.64 18.72 -5.99
N ALA A 358 -11.82 18.84 -6.61
CA ALA A 358 -13.13 18.79 -5.97
C ALA A 358 -13.46 17.35 -5.55
#